data_AF-A0A0T6ZI88-F1
#
_entry.id   AF-A0A0T6ZI88-F1
#
_cell.length_a   1.000
_cell.length_b   1.000
_cell.length_c   1.000
_cell.angle_alpha   90.00
_cell.angle_beta   90.00
_cell.angle_gamma   90.00
#
_symmetry.space_group_name_H-M   'P 1'
#
loop_
_entity.id
_entity.type
_entity.pdbx_description
1 polymer ?
#
loop_
_entity_poly.entity_id
_entity_poly.type
_entity_poly.pdbx_seq_one_letter_code
_entity_poly.pdbx_strand_id
1 'polypeptide(L)'
;MEPKTTLSNRSPLNKTFLVDAFSLVSGAALILAAVPLAALVNAAATPLITPVMLKALGAGLLIWGIFHLSAARNGGPVTASARISIAGDMLWQVGSLALLLAAYASLSAAGIALVVIGMIGVADFLFFKLRGLAQERGAIA
;
A
#
# COMPACT_ATOMS: atom_id res chain seq x y z
N MET A 1 28.21 -22.78 -1.11
CA MET A 1 27.83 -21.48 -0.52
C MET A 1 26.79 -20.87 -1.42
N GLU A 2 25.55 -20.69 -0.96
CA GLU A 2 24.59 -19.93 -1.76
C GLU A 2 25.07 -18.47 -1.88
N PRO A 3 25.01 -17.88 -3.08
CA PRO A 3 25.37 -16.47 -3.25
C PRO A 3 24.44 -15.62 -2.37
N LYS A 4 25.02 -14.84 -1.46
CA LYS A 4 24.27 -13.84 -0.67
C LYS A 4 23.57 -12.90 -1.64
N THR A 5 22.23 -12.99 -1.74
CA THR A 5 21.43 -12.05 -2.52
C THR A 5 21.49 -10.66 -1.90
N THR A 6 22.35 -9.80 -2.44
CA THR A 6 22.37 -8.36 -2.19
C THR A 6 21.16 -7.70 -2.87
N LEU A 7 20.70 -6.54 -2.37
CA LEU A 7 19.59 -5.79 -2.99
C LEU A 7 19.82 -5.52 -4.49
N SER A 8 21.08 -5.34 -4.91
CA SER A 8 21.45 -5.11 -6.31
C SER A 8 20.99 -6.23 -7.24
N ASN A 9 21.05 -7.49 -6.78
CA ASN A 9 20.83 -8.68 -7.61
C ASN A 9 19.37 -9.13 -7.68
N ARG A 10 18.46 -8.41 -7.00
CA ARG A 10 17.04 -8.75 -6.97
C ARG A 10 16.29 -8.20 -8.17
N SER A 11 15.29 -8.93 -8.66
CA SER A 11 14.43 -8.48 -9.75
C SER A 11 13.71 -7.16 -9.39
N PRO A 12 13.36 -6.32 -10.38
CA PRO A 12 12.57 -5.11 -10.14
C PRO A 12 11.25 -5.40 -9.41
N LEU A 13 10.59 -6.53 -9.74
CA LEU A 13 9.36 -6.95 -9.06
C LEU A 13 9.63 -7.24 -7.58
N ASN A 14 10.70 -7.98 -7.27
CA ASN A 14 11.07 -8.27 -5.89
C ASN A 14 11.39 -7.01 -5.09
N LYS A 15 12.13 -6.06 -5.68
CA LYS A 15 12.43 -4.76 -5.05
C LYS A 15 11.15 -3.99 -4.73
N THR A 16 10.18 -4.00 -5.65
CA THR A 16 8.89 -3.34 -5.44
C THR A 16 8.15 -3.95 -4.24
N PHE A 17 8.11 -5.27 -4.14
CA PHE A 17 7.53 -5.96 -2.97
C PHE A 17 8.25 -5.63 -1.66
N LEU A 18 9.58 -5.48 -1.66
CA LEU A 18 10.31 -5.07 -0.46
C LEU A 18 9.99 -3.64 -0.04
N VAL A 19 9.91 -2.71 -1.00
CA VAL A 19 9.57 -1.32 -0.70
C VAL A 19 8.13 -1.21 -0.23
N ASP A 20 7.20 -1.97 -0.80
CA ASP A 20 5.80 -1.97 -0.39
C ASP A 20 5.56 -2.63 0.98
N ALA A 21 6.58 -3.29 1.56
CA ALA A 21 6.60 -3.59 2.98
C ALA A 21 6.57 -2.32 3.87
N PHE A 22 6.73 -1.12 3.28
CA PHE A 22 6.39 0.17 3.90
C PHE A 22 4.95 0.22 4.45
N SER A 23 4.05 -0.61 3.92
CA SER A 23 2.74 -0.86 4.49
C SER A 23 2.78 -1.22 5.99
N LEU A 24 3.86 -1.86 6.48
CA LEU A 24 4.07 -2.12 7.91
C LEU A 24 4.20 -0.83 8.71
N VAL A 25 5.05 0.09 8.25
CA VAL A 25 5.28 1.38 8.92
C VAL A 25 4.02 2.22 8.87
N SER A 26 3.36 2.26 7.71
CA SER A 26 2.09 2.96 7.53
C SER A 26 1.01 2.41 8.46
N GLY A 27 0.87 1.07 8.54
CA GLY A 27 -0.09 0.42 9.43
C GLY A 27 0.16 0.70 10.90
N ALA A 28 1.42 0.65 11.34
CA ALA A 28 1.79 1.02 12.70
C ALA A 28 1.49 2.50 12.99
N ALA A 29 1.80 3.40 12.06
CA ALA A 29 1.50 4.82 12.19
C ALA A 29 0.00 5.08 12.32
N LEU A 30 -0.84 4.45 11.47
CA LEU A 30 -2.29 4.57 11.56
C LEU A 30 -2.86 4.09 12.90
N ILE A 31 -2.28 3.03 13.48
CA ILE A 31 -2.72 2.51 14.78
C ILE A 31 -2.31 3.43 15.92
N LEU A 32 -1.03 3.80 15.98
CA LEU A 32 -0.44 4.56 17.08
C LEU A 32 -0.91 6.02 17.08
N ALA A 33 -1.06 6.63 15.91
CA ALA A 33 -1.49 8.01 15.73
C ALA A 33 -2.98 8.14 15.37
N ALA A 34 -3.80 7.10 15.60
CA ALA A 34 -5.20 7.07 15.15
C ALA A 34 -6.02 8.29 15.62
N VAL A 35 -5.87 8.72 16.87
CA VAL A 35 -6.61 9.87 17.41
C VAL A 35 -6.20 11.19 16.73
N PRO A 36 -4.91 11.60 16.73
CA PRO A 36 -4.51 12.84 16.07
C PRO A 36 -4.73 12.79 14.54
N LEU A 37 -4.61 11.63 13.90
CA LEU A 37 -4.90 11.48 12.48
C LEU A 37 -6.40 11.62 12.17
N ALA A 38 -7.29 11.06 12.99
CA ALA A 38 -8.72 11.26 12.82
C ALA A 38 -9.08 12.75 12.97
N ALA A 39 -8.48 13.45 13.93
CA ALA A 39 -8.67 14.90 14.08
C ALA A 39 -8.15 15.69 12.86
N LEU A 40 -7.02 15.28 12.29
CA LEU A 40 -6.43 15.91 11.12
C LEU A 40 -7.26 15.69 9.85
N VAL A 41 -7.77 14.47 9.64
CA VAL A 41 -8.44 14.06 8.39
C VAL A 41 -9.86 14.59 8.29
N ASN A 42 -10.57 14.72 9.42
CA ASN A 42 -11.96 15.18 9.41
C ASN A 42 -12.08 16.70 9.26
N ALA A 43 -13.09 17.13 8.53
CA ALA A 43 -13.58 18.50 8.62
C ALA A 43 -14.25 18.72 9.98
N ALA A 44 -14.05 19.91 10.57
CA ALA A 44 -14.51 20.21 11.93
C ALA A 44 -16.04 20.10 12.11
N ALA A 45 -16.81 20.35 11.04
CA ALA A 45 -18.27 20.38 11.10
C ALA A 45 -18.94 19.00 10.94
N THR A 46 -18.26 18.02 10.34
CA THR A 46 -18.88 16.76 9.87
C THR A 46 -17.91 15.57 9.99
N PRO A 47 -17.47 15.21 11.21
CA PRO A 47 -16.51 14.13 11.39
C PRO A 47 -17.09 12.78 10.98
N LEU A 48 -16.38 12.07 10.11
CA LEU A 48 -16.74 10.75 9.58
C LEU A 48 -15.68 9.68 9.92
N ILE A 49 -14.40 10.03 9.79
CA ILE A 49 -13.28 9.09 9.98
C ILE A 49 -12.99 8.93 11.47
N THR A 50 -13.27 7.76 12.03
CA THR A 50 -13.03 7.51 13.46
C THR A 50 -11.64 6.92 13.72
N PRO A 51 -11.09 7.06 14.94
CA PRO A 51 -9.86 6.36 15.33
C PRO A 51 -9.96 4.83 15.19
N VAL A 52 -11.16 4.26 15.38
CA VAL A 52 -11.39 2.81 15.20
C VAL A 52 -11.22 2.42 13.73
N MET A 53 -11.78 3.20 12.80
CA MET A 53 -11.59 2.97 11.37
C MET A 53 -10.12 3.04 10.96
N LEU A 54 -9.37 4.01 11.48
CA LEU A 54 -7.93 4.13 11.21
C LEU A 54 -7.13 2.96 11.79
N LYS A 55 -7.46 2.49 13.00
CA LYS A 55 -6.84 1.28 13.56
C LYS A 55 -7.16 0.03 12.75
N ALA A 56 -8.39 -0.12 12.27
CA ALA A 56 -8.79 -1.24 11.42
C ALA A 56 -8.03 -1.22 10.08
N LEU A 57 -7.97 -0.05 9.43
CA LEU A 57 -7.16 0.16 8.23
C LEU A 57 -5.69 -0.15 8.48
N GLY A 58 -5.15 0.34 9.60
CA GLY A 58 -3.77 0.08 10.00
C GLY A 58 -3.47 -1.40 10.23
N ALA A 59 -4.38 -2.14 10.86
CA ALA A 59 -4.26 -3.59 11.02
C ALA A 59 -4.27 -4.31 9.66
N GLY A 60 -5.12 -3.88 8.73
CA GLY A 60 -5.11 -4.35 7.34
C GLY A 60 -3.77 -4.10 6.67
N LEU A 61 -3.18 -2.90 6.81
CA LEU A 61 -1.86 -2.57 6.26
C LEU A 61 -0.72 -3.37 6.90
N LEU A 62 -0.80 -3.70 8.18
CA LEU A 62 0.17 -4.60 8.81
C LEU A 62 0.15 -5.99 8.16
N ILE A 63 -1.05 -6.56 7.97
CA ILE A 63 -1.22 -7.84 7.28
C ILE A 63 -0.70 -7.74 5.84
N TRP A 64 -1.03 -6.66 5.14
CA TRP A 64 -0.59 -6.39 3.77
C TRP A 64 0.93 -6.29 3.66
N GLY A 65 1.58 -5.59 4.60
CA GLY A 65 3.03 -5.47 4.67
C GLY A 65 3.74 -6.79 5.00
N ILE A 66 3.16 -7.61 5.89
CA ILE A 66 3.67 -8.97 6.17
C ILE A 66 3.59 -9.83 4.91
N PHE A 67 2.48 -9.74 4.17
CA PHE A 67 2.32 -10.43 2.89
C PHE A 67 3.41 -10.03 1.89
N HIS A 68 3.65 -8.73 1.72
CA HIS A 68 4.69 -8.22 0.81
C HIS A 68 6.09 -8.69 1.21
N LEU A 69 6.44 -8.56 2.49
CA LEU A 69 7.73 -9.01 3.00
C LEU A 69 7.92 -10.52 2.84
N SER A 70 6.86 -11.30 3.08
CA SER A 70 6.89 -12.75 2.95
C SER A 70 7.04 -13.18 1.49
N ALA A 71 6.27 -12.58 0.59
CA ALA A 71 6.37 -12.83 -0.85
C ALA A 71 7.71 -12.37 -1.43
N ALA A 72 8.36 -11.36 -0.84
CA ALA A 72 9.68 -10.91 -1.28
C ALA A 72 10.85 -11.82 -0.84
N ARG A 73 10.62 -12.80 0.04
CA ARG A 73 11.65 -13.75 0.50
C ARG A 73 11.84 -14.89 -0.50
N ASN A 74 12.88 -15.70 -0.29
CA ASN A 74 13.10 -17.00 -0.95
C ASN A 74 12.97 -16.97 -2.49
N GLY A 75 13.74 -16.08 -3.15
CA GLY A 75 13.72 -15.96 -4.62
C GLY A 75 12.70 -14.95 -5.16
N GLY A 76 11.77 -14.50 -4.34
CA GLY A 76 10.86 -13.40 -4.63
C GLY A 76 9.43 -13.80 -4.99
N PRO A 77 8.60 -12.81 -5.37
CA PRO A 77 7.17 -13.03 -5.47
C PRO A 77 6.85 -13.95 -6.64
N VAL A 78 6.12 -15.03 -6.36
CA VAL A 78 5.54 -15.87 -7.41
C VAL A 78 4.41 -15.14 -8.14
N THR A 79 4.07 -15.59 -9.35
CA THR A 79 3.04 -14.98 -10.20
C THR A 79 1.71 -14.76 -9.48
N ALA A 80 1.28 -15.70 -8.63
CA ALA A 80 0.04 -15.57 -7.87
C ALA A 80 0.10 -14.40 -6.87
N SER A 81 1.19 -14.29 -6.09
CA SER A 81 1.41 -13.19 -5.16
C SER A 81 1.46 -11.83 -5.88
N ALA A 82 2.13 -11.76 -7.04
CA ALA A 82 2.16 -10.57 -7.87
C ALA A 82 0.75 -10.12 -8.29
N ARG A 83 -0.10 -11.05 -8.74
CA ARG A 83 -1.50 -10.76 -9.15
C ARG A 83 -2.37 -10.31 -7.98
N ILE A 84 -2.26 -10.97 -6.81
CA ILE A 84 -3.00 -10.58 -5.60
C ILE A 84 -2.62 -9.16 -5.19
N SER A 85 -1.31 -8.87 -5.18
CA SER A 85 -0.78 -7.55 -4.83
C SER A 85 -1.29 -6.46 -5.78
N ILE A 86 -1.22 -6.70 -7.10
CA ILE A 86 -1.77 -5.80 -8.13
C ILE A 86 -3.27 -5.55 -7.91
N ALA A 87 -4.05 -6.61 -7.66
CA ALA A 87 -5.48 -6.47 -7.43
C ALA A 87 -5.79 -5.67 -6.16
N GLY A 88 -5.00 -5.85 -5.09
CA GLY A 88 -5.12 -5.06 -3.88
C GLY A 88 -4.80 -3.59 -4.09
N ASP A 89 -3.74 -3.26 -4.85
CA ASP A 89 -3.43 -1.87 -5.20
C ASP A 89 -4.55 -1.24 -6.02
N MET A 90 -5.11 -1.96 -7.00
CA MET A 90 -6.25 -1.47 -7.78
C MET A 90 -7.47 -1.23 -6.88
N LEU A 91 -7.76 -2.14 -5.94
CA LEU A 91 -8.84 -1.97 -4.99
C LEU A 91 -8.61 -0.75 -4.08
N TRP A 92 -7.37 -0.50 -3.66
CA TRP A 92 -7.02 0.69 -2.90
C TRP A 92 -7.31 1.98 -3.66
N GLN A 93 -6.99 2.02 -4.97
CA GLN A 93 -7.31 3.18 -5.81
C GLN A 93 -8.82 3.41 -5.93
N VAL A 94 -9.58 2.34 -6.16
CA VAL A 94 -11.05 2.41 -6.23
C VAL A 94 -11.64 2.87 -4.90
N GLY A 95 -11.17 2.31 -3.78
CA GLY A 95 -11.63 2.70 -2.43
C GLY A 95 -11.29 4.14 -2.09
N SER A 96 -10.10 4.62 -2.46
CA SER A 96 -9.68 6.00 -2.26
C SER A 96 -10.53 6.99 -3.07
N LEU A 97 -10.81 6.65 -4.34
CA LEU A 97 -11.69 7.46 -5.17
C LEU A 97 -13.12 7.46 -4.64
N ALA A 98 -13.65 6.31 -4.23
CA ALA A 98 -14.98 6.21 -3.62
C ALA A 98 -15.08 7.04 -2.33
N LEU A 99 -14.04 7.01 -1.49
CA LEU A 99 -13.95 7.86 -0.30
C LEU A 99 -13.98 9.35 -0.66
N LEU A 100 -13.17 9.78 -1.64
CA LEU A 100 -13.16 11.17 -2.08
C LEU A 100 -14.52 11.59 -2.64
N LEU A 101 -15.19 10.75 -3.43
CA LEU A 101 -16.49 11.08 -4.02
C LEU A 101 -17.61 11.13 -2.98
N ALA A 102 -17.63 10.18 -2.05
CA ALA A 102 -18.73 10.03 -1.09
C ALA A 102 -18.57 10.91 0.16
N ALA A 103 -17.34 11.20 0.56
CA ALA A 103 -17.04 11.87 1.83
C ALA A 103 -16.28 13.20 1.66
N TYR A 104 -16.18 13.76 0.45
CA TYR A 104 -15.43 15.00 0.18
C TYR A 104 -15.70 16.10 1.21
N ALA A 105 -16.99 16.39 1.48
CA ALA A 105 -17.41 17.44 2.39
C ALA A 105 -17.16 17.13 3.88
N SER A 106 -16.87 15.88 4.22
CA SER A 106 -16.49 15.43 5.57
C SER A 106 -14.98 15.39 5.79
N LEU A 107 -14.19 15.57 4.72
CA LEU A 107 -12.73 15.57 4.80
C LEU A 107 -12.20 17.00 4.91
N SER A 108 -11.19 17.19 5.74
CA SER A 108 -10.41 18.42 5.74
C SER A 108 -9.54 18.50 4.48
N ALA A 109 -9.00 19.69 4.18
CA ALA A 109 -8.02 19.84 3.11
C ALA A 109 -6.79 18.93 3.33
N ALA A 110 -6.35 18.77 4.58
CA ALA A 110 -5.27 17.85 4.92
C ALA A 110 -5.68 16.38 4.71
N GLY A 111 -6.91 16.00 5.06
CA GLY A 111 -7.45 14.68 4.80
C GLY A 111 -7.48 14.34 3.30
N ILE A 112 -7.97 15.26 2.47
CA ILE A 112 -7.96 15.12 1.01
C ILE A 112 -6.52 14.96 0.50
N ALA A 113 -5.60 15.83 0.93
CA ALA A 113 -4.20 15.75 0.52
C ALA A 113 -3.55 14.41 0.89
N LEU A 114 -3.81 13.90 2.10
CA LEU A 114 -3.31 12.59 2.54
C LEU A 114 -3.85 11.44 1.68
N VAL A 115 -5.15 11.46 1.34
CA VAL A 115 -5.73 10.45 0.45
C VAL A 115 -5.08 10.51 -0.93
N VAL A 116 -4.90 11.71 -1.51
CA VAL A 116 -4.26 11.88 -2.82
C VAL A 116 -2.81 11.42 -2.81
N ILE A 117 -2.02 11.78 -1.78
CA ILE A 117 -0.63 11.30 -1.64
C ILE A 117 -0.60 9.77 -1.56
N GLY A 118 -1.50 9.18 -0.78
CA GLY A 118 -1.65 7.72 -0.70
C GLY A 118 -1.97 7.09 -2.06
N MET A 119 -2.88 7.69 -2.83
CA MET A 119 -3.22 7.23 -4.18
C MET A 119 -2.04 7.28 -5.13
N ILE A 120 -1.22 8.33 -5.07
CA ILE A 120 -0.01 8.44 -5.92
C ILE A 120 0.99 7.35 -5.53
N GLY A 121 1.29 7.19 -4.25
CA GLY A 121 2.23 6.17 -3.78
C GLY A 121 1.81 4.75 -4.16
N VAL A 122 0.52 4.43 -4.03
CA VAL A 122 -0.01 3.11 -4.43
C VAL A 122 -0.04 2.96 -5.96
N ALA A 123 -0.29 4.02 -6.72
CA ALA A 123 -0.18 3.99 -8.18
C ALA A 123 1.25 3.66 -8.65
N ASP A 124 2.26 4.20 -7.97
CA ASP A 124 3.66 3.88 -8.27
C ASP A 124 3.95 2.40 -8.00
N PHE A 125 3.50 1.85 -6.86
CA PHE A 125 3.63 0.42 -6.59
C PHE A 125 2.94 -0.44 -7.64
N LEU A 126 1.71 -0.10 -8.01
CA LEU A 126 0.96 -0.78 -9.06
C LEU A 126 1.73 -0.77 -10.39
N PHE A 127 2.22 0.41 -10.80
CA PHE A 127 3.00 0.57 -12.04
C PHE A 127 4.25 -0.31 -12.04
N PHE A 128 5.05 -0.27 -10.96
CA PHE A 128 6.27 -1.06 -10.88
C PHE A 128 6.01 -2.56 -10.79
N LYS A 129 4.91 -3.00 -10.15
CA LYS A 129 4.49 -4.41 -10.14
C LYS A 129 4.06 -4.89 -11.53
N LEU A 130 3.26 -4.10 -12.25
CA LEU A 130 2.85 -4.42 -13.63
C LEU A 130 4.06 -4.54 -14.55
N ARG A 131 4.98 -3.57 -14.49
CA ARG A 131 6.21 -3.56 -15.28
C ARG A 131 7.12 -4.74 -14.92
N GLY A 132 7.35 -4.97 -13.62
CA GLY A 132 8.21 -6.05 -13.15
C GLY A 132 7.67 -7.43 -13.55
N LEU A 133 6.36 -7.65 -13.41
CA LEU A 133 5.71 -8.89 -13.81
C LEU A 133 5.77 -9.12 -15.34
N ALA A 134 5.62 -8.05 -16.14
CA ALA A 134 5.77 -8.14 -17.59
C ALA A 134 7.19 -8.53 -18.00
N GLN A 135 8.21 -7.96 -17.35
CA GLN A 135 9.62 -8.29 -17.60
C GLN A 135 9.95 -9.75 -17.27
N GLU A 136 9.49 -10.24 -16.11
CA GLU A 136 9.71 -11.65 -15.74
C GLU A 136 9.03 -12.62 -16.70
N ARG A 137 7.83 -12.29 -17.20
CA ARG A 137 7.17 -13.10 -18.24
C ARG A 137 7.92 -13.10 -19.57
N GLY A 138 8.43 -11.94 -20.00
CA GLY A 138 9.19 -11.81 -21.24
C GLY A 138 10.54 -12.53 -21.21
N ALA A 139 11.11 -12.77 -20.03
CA ALA A 139 12.36 -13.53 -19.88
C ALA A 139 12.16 -15.06 -19.94
N ILE A 140 10.92 -15.55 -19.83
CA ILE A 140 10.57 -16.97 -19.81
C ILE A 140 9.91 -17.41 -21.14
N ALA A 141 9.49 -16.45 -21.97
CA ALA A 141 8.91 -16.67 -23.30
C ALA A 141 9.99 -16.82 -24.38
#